data_AF-A0A367K2U0-F1
#
_entry.id   AF-A0A367K2U0-F1
#
_cell.length_a   1.000
_cell.length_b   1.000
_cell.length_c   1.000
_cell.angle_alpha   90.00
_cell.angle_beta   90.00
_cell.angle_gamma   90.00
#
_symmetry.space_group_name_H-M   'P 1'
#
loop_
_entity.id
_entity.type
_entity.pdbx_description
1 polymer ?
#
loop_
_entity_poly.entity_id
_entity_poly.type
_entity_poly.pdbx_seq_one_letter_code
_entity_poly.pdbx_strand_id
1 'polypeptide(L)'
;MSERMLYKDEIASSILKVVNEKNEAEIRGIVVELSDLTEKNYDGKRLSVYKGDWKRKIKAVANAMSYKLLGANKDCFDTLNFKNPESSSASKSTNSNYELTNPEKKLVIDLYNSIPTSGKWKLSTGKVVDDQVKQLAEESIYEHPVHSLILNPNDCIWKQCFTVAELNEIRQYRAPQLPNLPGDLEECLNSYD
;
A
#
# COMPACT_ATOMS: atom_id res chain seq x y z
N MET A 1 -3.73 2.82 34.85
CA MET A 1 -4.30 1.46 34.68
C MET A 1 -3.63 0.86 33.46
N SER A 2 -2.87 -0.22 33.64
CA SER A 2 -2.06 -0.82 32.57
C SER A 2 -2.96 -1.35 31.46
N GLU A 3 -2.67 -0.97 30.22
CA GLU A 3 -3.39 -1.40 29.02
C GLU A 3 -3.41 -2.94 29.00
N ARG A 4 -4.60 -3.52 29.17
CA ARG A 4 -4.76 -4.97 29.36
C ARG A 4 -4.43 -5.65 28.04
N MET A 5 -3.25 -6.26 27.96
CA MET A 5 -2.78 -6.97 26.78
C MET A 5 -3.75 -8.12 26.42
N LEU A 6 -4.52 -7.92 25.36
CA LEU A 6 -5.55 -8.86 24.90
C LEU A 6 -4.90 -10.20 24.48
N TYR A 7 -5.47 -11.31 24.97
CA TYR A 7 -5.04 -12.71 24.77
C TYR A 7 -3.79 -13.16 25.53
N LYS A 8 -3.42 -12.47 26.61
CA LYS A 8 -2.22 -12.80 27.39
C LYS A 8 -2.22 -14.24 27.93
N ASP A 9 -3.35 -14.70 28.45
CA ASP A 9 -3.45 -16.00 29.14
C ASP A 9 -3.42 -17.17 28.15
N GLU A 10 -4.06 -17.01 26.99
CA GLU A 10 -4.04 -17.95 25.89
C GLU A 10 -2.63 -18.07 25.29
N ILE A 11 -1.95 -16.93 25.09
CA ILE A 11 -0.56 -16.91 24.62
C ILE A 11 0.36 -17.58 25.65
N ALA A 12 0.20 -17.29 26.94
CA ALA A 12 1.01 -17.91 28.00
C ALA A 12 0.81 -19.43 28.04
N SER A 13 -0.44 -19.89 27.91
CA SER A 13 -0.78 -21.31 27.84
C SER A 13 -0.14 -22.00 26.65
N SER A 14 -0.16 -21.37 25.47
CA SER A 14 0.49 -21.91 24.27
C SER A 14 2.01 -21.94 24.39
N ILE A 15 2.63 -20.97 25.07
CA ILE A 15 4.08 -20.99 25.33
C ILE A 15 4.45 -22.17 26.24
N LEU A 16 3.69 -22.42 27.31
CA LEU A 16 3.96 -23.52 28.24
C LEU A 16 3.85 -24.90 27.59
N LYS A 17 3.03 -25.06 26.56
CA LYS A 17 2.93 -26.31 25.81
C LYS A 17 4.12 -26.59 24.89
N VAL A 18 4.84 -25.53 24.48
CA VAL A 18 5.89 -25.58 23.46
C VAL A 18 7.29 -25.41 24.06
N VAL A 19 7.38 -24.93 25.32
CA VAL A 19 8.65 -24.71 25.99
C VAL A 19 9.39 -26.02 26.27
N ASN A 20 10.70 -26.02 26.02
CA ASN A 20 11.57 -27.14 26.33
C ASN A 20 12.16 -27.04 27.75
N GLU A 21 12.91 -28.07 28.15
CA GLU A 21 13.61 -28.15 29.44
C GLU A 21 14.63 -27.01 29.67
N LYS A 22 15.02 -26.28 28.63
CA LYS A 22 15.96 -25.15 28.67
C LYS A 22 15.27 -23.78 28.73
N ASN A 23 13.96 -23.74 28.99
CA ASN A 23 13.17 -22.50 28.97
C ASN A 23 13.19 -21.78 27.60
N GLU A 24 13.37 -22.54 26.52
CA GLU A 24 13.31 -22.04 25.15
C GLU A 24 12.03 -22.52 24.47
N ALA A 25 11.36 -21.64 23.73
CA ALA A 25 10.16 -21.97 22.98
C ALA A 25 10.29 -21.54 21.52
N GLU A 26 10.00 -22.44 20.59
CA GLU A 26 10.03 -22.14 19.16
C GLU A 26 8.77 -21.39 18.75
N ILE A 27 8.95 -20.21 18.12
CA ILE A 27 7.82 -19.36 17.72
C ILE A 27 6.84 -20.09 16.80
N ARG A 28 7.34 -20.99 15.93
CA ARG A 28 6.51 -21.76 15.01
C ARG A 28 5.54 -22.68 15.74
N GLY A 29 6.00 -23.37 16.78
CA GLY A 29 5.13 -24.23 17.60
C GLY A 29 4.05 -23.42 18.31
N ILE A 30 4.40 -22.24 18.84
CA ILE A 30 3.45 -21.35 19.50
C ILE A 30 2.39 -20.84 18.51
N VAL A 31 2.80 -20.45 17.29
CA VAL A 31 1.89 -19.97 16.24
C VAL A 31 0.94 -21.07 15.78
N VAL A 32 1.41 -22.32 15.70
CA VAL A 32 0.54 -23.48 15.40
C VAL A 32 -0.50 -23.69 16.50
N GLU A 33 -0.12 -23.64 17.78
CA GLU A 33 -1.10 -23.75 18.88
C GLU A 33 -2.11 -22.59 18.92
N LEU A 34 -1.72 -21.42 18.41
CA LEU A 34 -2.58 -20.24 18.34
C LEU A 34 -3.33 -20.12 17.01
N SER A 35 -3.22 -21.08 16.08
CA SER A 35 -3.78 -20.96 14.73
C SER A 35 -5.27 -20.62 14.76
N ASP A 36 -6.07 -21.41 15.48
CA ASP A 36 -7.52 -21.22 15.57
C ASP A 36 -7.90 -19.85 16.16
N LEU A 37 -7.14 -19.39 17.16
CA LEU A 37 -7.39 -18.10 17.80
C LEU A 37 -7.02 -16.96 16.85
N THR A 38 -5.89 -17.08 16.16
CA THR A 38 -5.40 -16.06 15.22
C THR A 38 -6.27 -15.97 13.97
N GLU A 39 -6.80 -17.08 13.48
CA GLU A 39 -7.68 -17.12 12.32
C GLU A 39 -9.08 -16.59 12.64
N LYS A 40 -9.67 -16.98 13.78
CA LYS A 40 -11.01 -16.51 14.20
C LYS A 40 -11.06 -15.02 14.52
N ASN A 41 -9.95 -14.45 14.99
CA ASN A 41 -9.88 -13.05 15.41
C ASN A 41 -9.23 -12.12 14.36
N TYR A 42 -9.16 -12.56 13.11
CA TYR A 42 -8.64 -11.71 12.04
C TYR A 42 -9.52 -10.47 11.85
N ASP A 43 -8.93 -9.29 12.02
CA ASP A 43 -9.62 -8.00 12.05
C ASP A 43 -9.68 -7.32 10.66
N GLY A 44 -9.27 -8.03 9.60
CA GLY A 44 -9.24 -7.51 8.24
C GLY A 44 -8.09 -6.54 7.96
N LYS A 45 -7.19 -6.26 8.93
CA LYS A 45 -5.98 -5.47 8.67
C LYS A 45 -5.08 -6.20 7.68
N ARG A 46 -4.20 -5.44 7.01
CA ARG A 46 -3.13 -6.00 6.17
C ARG A 46 -2.43 -7.16 6.88
N LEU A 47 -2.36 -8.30 6.21
CA LEU A 47 -1.89 -9.55 6.80
C LEU A 47 -0.49 -9.44 7.45
N SER A 48 0.43 -8.69 6.84
CA SER A 48 1.77 -8.45 7.40
C SER A 48 1.73 -7.67 8.73
N VAL A 49 0.82 -6.71 8.85
CA VAL A 49 0.60 -5.93 10.09
C VAL A 49 -0.01 -6.83 11.16
N TYR A 50 -1.03 -7.59 10.80
CA TYR A 50 -1.70 -8.52 11.71
C TYR A 50 -0.75 -9.60 12.25
N LYS A 51 0.03 -10.25 11.36
CA LYS A 51 1.11 -11.19 11.74
C LYS A 51 2.13 -10.52 12.67
N GLY A 52 2.52 -9.28 12.36
CA GLY A 52 3.43 -8.48 13.18
C GLY A 52 2.90 -8.20 14.59
N ASP A 53 1.61 -7.88 14.72
CA ASP A 53 0.94 -7.63 16.00
C ASP A 53 0.96 -8.89 16.88
N TRP A 54 0.58 -10.04 16.32
CA TRP A 54 0.62 -11.32 17.04
C TRP A 54 2.03 -11.70 17.47
N LYS A 55 3.01 -11.50 16.60
CA LYS A 55 4.43 -11.74 16.92
C LYS A 55 4.91 -10.85 18.06
N ARG A 56 4.54 -9.57 18.09
CA ARG A 56 4.83 -8.64 19.19
C ARG A 56 4.17 -9.10 20.49
N LYS A 57 2.93 -9.57 20.43
CA LYS A 57 2.22 -10.10 21.61
C LYS A 57 2.89 -11.35 22.16
N ILE A 58 3.17 -12.34 21.31
CA ILE A 58 3.86 -13.56 21.73
C ILE A 58 5.21 -13.24 22.38
N LYS A 59 6.00 -12.35 21.77
CA LYS A 59 7.29 -11.91 22.30
C LYS A 59 7.16 -11.22 23.66
N ALA A 60 6.15 -10.35 23.83
CA ALA A 60 5.93 -9.65 25.09
C ALA A 60 5.54 -10.61 26.22
N VAL A 61 4.70 -11.63 25.96
CA VAL A 61 4.36 -12.64 26.97
C VAL A 61 5.55 -13.53 27.30
N ALA A 62 6.29 -14.00 26.29
CA ALA A 62 7.47 -14.83 26.50
C ALA A 62 8.53 -14.12 27.35
N ASN A 63 8.79 -12.83 27.05
CA ASN A 63 9.71 -12.01 27.86
C ASN A 63 9.22 -11.82 29.29
N ALA A 64 7.91 -11.59 29.49
CA ALA A 64 7.33 -11.44 30.83
C ALA A 64 7.43 -12.74 31.66
N MET A 65 7.44 -13.90 31.00
CA MET A 65 7.61 -15.21 31.63
C MET A 65 9.08 -15.66 31.71
N SER A 66 10.04 -14.84 31.28
CA SER A 66 11.47 -15.16 31.23
C SER A 66 11.85 -16.33 30.30
N TYR A 67 11.07 -16.56 29.24
CA TYR A 67 11.38 -17.58 28.22
C TYR A 67 12.12 -17.01 27.02
N LYS A 68 13.01 -17.81 26.43
CA LYS A 68 13.77 -17.44 25.23
C LYS A 68 13.05 -17.91 23.97
N LEU A 69 12.70 -16.98 23.10
CA LEU A 69 11.99 -17.27 21.85
C LEU A 69 12.96 -17.62 20.72
N LEU A 70 12.87 -18.84 20.17
CA LEU A 70 13.65 -19.28 19.02
C LEU A 70 12.90 -19.02 17.71
N GLY A 71 13.64 -18.70 16.65
CA GLY A 71 13.07 -18.48 15.31
C GLY A 71 12.35 -17.14 15.13
N ALA A 72 12.51 -16.19 16.07
CA ALA A 72 11.83 -14.89 16.05
C ALA A 72 12.11 -14.02 14.80
N ASN A 73 13.08 -14.35 13.96
CA ASN A 73 13.36 -13.63 12.71
C ASN A 73 12.78 -14.30 11.46
N LYS A 74 12.29 -15.54 11.56
CA LYS A 74 11.67 -16.26 10.43
C LYS A 74 10.19 -15.87 10.31
N ASP A 75 9.65 -15.93 9.09
CA ASP A 75 8.20 -16.02 8.93
C ASP A 75 7.76 -17.40 9.43
N CYS A 76 6.76 -17.39 10.29
CA CYS A 76 6.25 -18.58 10.99
C CYS A 76 4.72 -18.65 10.89
N PHE A 77 4.10 -17.68 10.23
CA PHE A 77 2.66 -17.59 9.99
C PHE A 77 2.32 -18.05 8.56
N ASP A 78 3.25 -18.69 7.86
CA ASP A 78 3.06 -19.20 6.49
C ASP A 78 2.10 -20.39 6.42
N THR A 79 1.90 -21.08 7.54
CA THR A 79 1.00 -22.23 7.65
C THR A 79 -0.45 -21.86 7.97
N LEU A 80 -0.74 -20.58 8.23
CA LEU A 80 -2.08 -20.14 8.60
C LEU A 80 -2.89 -19.75 7.36
N ASN A 81 -4.13 -20.22 7.31
CA ASN A 81 -5.01 -20.00 6.16
C ASN A 81 -6.01 -18.89 6.48
N PHE A 82 -5.56 -17.65 6.41
CA PHE A 82 -6.44 -16.50 6.56
C PHE A 82 -7.39 -16.44 5.37
N LYS A 83 -8.68 -16.75 5.61
CA LYS A 83 -9.74 -16.47 4.62
C LYS A 83 -9.72 -14.98 4.34
N ASN A 84 -9.15 -14.60 3.20
CA ASN A 84 -9.08 -13.22 2.78
C ASN A 84 -10.51 -12.76 2.46
N PRO A 85 -11.07 -11.75 3.15
CA PRO A 85 -12.14 -10.98 2.54
C PRO A 85 -11.52 -10.30 1.31
N GLU A 86 -12.25 -10.29 0.20
CA GLU A 86 -11.81 -9.75 -1.09
C GLU A 86 -11.08 -8.41 -0.95
N SER A 87 -9.93 -8.34 -1.61
CA SER A 87 -9.23 -7.13 -2.11
C SER A 87 -9.00 -5.97 -1.15
N SER A 88 -7.72 -5.74 -0.82
CA SER A 88 -7.23 -4.37 -0.64
C SER A 88 -5.84 -4.24 -1.24
N SER A 89 -5.75 -3.48 -2.33
CA SER A 89 -4.54 -3.08 -3.03
C SER A 89 -3.62 -2.35 -2.05
N ALA A 90 -2.60 -3.04 -1.55
CA ALA A 90 -1.58 -2.42 -0.74
C ALA A 90 -0.54 -1.80 -1.68
N SER A 91 -0.55 -0.46 -1.80
CA SER A 91 0.54 0.29 -2.41
C SER A 91 1.84 -0.06 -1.68
N LYS A 92 2.70 -0.84 -2.32
CA LYS A 92 4.07 -1.06 -1.85
C LYS A 92 4.87 0.15 -2.30
N SER A 93 5.11 1.12 -1.42
CA SER A 93 6.15 2.11 -1.67
C SER A 93 7.51 1.39 -1.61
N THR A 94 7.94 0.87 -2.76
CA THR A 94 9.27 0.31 -2.94
C THR A 94 9.99 1.26 -3.89
N ASN A 95 11.13 1.81 -3.47
CA ASN A 95 12.02 2.60 -4.33
C ASN A 95 12.72 1.71 -5.37
N SER A 96 11.97 0.91 -6.13
CA SER A 96 12.50 -0.02 -7.12
C SER A 96 11.44 -0.23 -8.19
N ASN A 97 11.87 -0.24 -9.45
CA ASN A 97 11.05 -0.55 -10.63
C ASN A 97 10.24 -1.84 -10.41
N TYR A 98 9.02 -1.71 -9.86
CA TYR A 98 8.15 -2.83 -9.57
C TYR A 98 7.56 -3.30 -10.89
N GLU A 99 7.86 -4.53 -11.29
CA GLU A 99 7.27 -5.12 -12.47
C GLU A 99 5.84 -5.56 -12.14
N LEU A 100 4.86 -5.09 -12.93
CA LEU A 100 3.48 -5.48 -12.69
C LEU A 100 3.25 -6.91 -13.14
N THR A 101 2.57 -7.67 -12.30
CA THR A 101 2.03 -8.96 -12.69
C THR A 101 0.86 -8.76 -13.66
N ASN A 102 0.64 -9.73 -14.56
CA ASN A 102 -0.52 -9.74 -15.46
C ASN A 102 -1.88 -9.49 -14.79
N PRO A 103 -2.22 -10.08 -13.62
CA PRO A 103 -3.48 -9.77 -12.95
C PRO A 103 -3.56 -8.31 -12.47
N GLU A 104 -2.47 -7.73 -11.98
CA GLU A 104 -2.44 -6.32 -11.59
C GLU A 104 -2.65 -5.39 -12.78
N LYS A 105 -1.97 -5.66 -13.92
CA LYS A 105 -2.22 -4.92 -15.15
C LYS A 105 -3.69 -4.98 -15.56
N LYS A 106 -4.29 -6.17 -15.50
CA LYS A 106 -5.71 -6.34 -15.84
C LYS A 106 -6.62 -5.49 -14.97
N LEU A 107 -6.37 -5.43 -13.65
CA LEU A 107 -7.14 -4.57 -12.75
C LEU A 107 -7.07 -3.09 -13.14
N VAL A 108 -5.88 -2.61 -13.52
CA VAL A 108 -5.71 -1.24 -14.00
C VAL A 108 -6.49 -1.00 -15.29
N ILE A 109 -6.44 -1.93 -16.24
CA ILE A 109 -7.17 -1.80 -17.51
C ILE A 109 -8.68 -1.85 -17.30
N ASP A 110 -9.16 -2.71 -16.42
CA ASP A 110 -10.57 -2.80 -16.03
C ASP A 110 -11.03 -1.49 -15.36
N LEU A 111 -10.17 -0.86 -14.55
CA LEU A 111 -10.44 0.47 -13.97
C LEU A 111 -10.64 1.53 -15.06
N TYR A 112 -9.77 1.60 -16.06
CA TYR A 112 -9.94 2.53 -17.19
C TYR A 112 -11.20 2.22 -18.03
N ASN A 113 -11.51 0.94 -18.24
CA ASN A 113 -12.72 0.53 -18.97
C ASN A 113 -14.01 0.85 -18.21
N SER A 114 -13.96 0.95 -16.88
CA SER A 114 -15.11 1.32 -16.05
C SER A 114 -15.50 2.79 -16.16
N ILE A 115 -14.61 3.64 -16.71
CA ILE A 115 -14.89 5.07 -16.91
C ILE A 115 -15.95 5.22 -18.00
N PRO A 116 -17.13 5.80 -17.70
CA PRO A 116 -18.19 5.95 -18.68
C PRO A 116 -17.75 6.87 -19.81
N THR A 117 -18.15 6.56 -21.05
CA THR A 117 -17.76 7.35 -22.25
C THR A 117 -18.12 8.84 -22.12
N SER A 118 -19.21 9.17 -21.44
CA SER A 118 -19.63 10.55 -21.17
C SER A 118 -18.77 11.28 -20.12
N GLY A 119 -18.07 10.53 -19.27
CA GLY A 119 -17.18 11.04 -18.23
C GLY A 119 -15.71 11.09 -18.63
N LYS A 120 -15.36 10.59 -19.82
CA LYS A 120 -13.99 10.64 -20.31
C LYS A 120 -13.56 12.08 -20.58
N TRP A 121 -12.34 12.39 -20.21
CA TRP A 121 -11.72 13.68 -20.45
C TRP A 121 -11.35 13.82 -21.92
N LYS A 122 -12.13 14.63 -22.62
CA LYS A 122 -11.94 14.99 -24.03
C LYS A 122 -11.36 16.39 -24.15
N LEU A 123 -10.29 16.51 -24.94
CA LEU A 123 -9.68 17.79 -25.30
C LEU A 123 -10.44 18.48 -26.42
N SER A 124 -10.15 19.76 -26.61
CA SER A 124 -10.74 20.61 -27.66
C SER A 124 -10.43 20.08 -29.08
N THR A 125 -9.31 19.37 -29.24
CA THR A 125 -8.95 18.67 -30.49
C THR A 125 -9.82 17.44 -30.77
N GLY A 126 -10.64 17.03 -29.82
CA GLY A 126 -11.42 15.80 -29.85
C GLY A 126 -10.68 14.57 -29.33
N LYS A 127 -9.38 14.70 -29.02
CA LYS A 127 -8.57 13.63 -28.45
C LYS A 127 -9.02 13.31 -27.02
N VAL A 128 -9.07 12.02 -26.68
CA VAL A 128 -9.51 11.56 -25.36
C VAL A 128 -8.28 11.24 -24.52
N VAL A 129 -8.08 11.98 -23.42
CA VAL A 129 -6.92 11.86 -22.54
C VAL A 129 -6.88 10.48 -21.91
N ASP A 130 -8.00 10.01 -21.34
CA ASP A 130 -8.06 8.71 -20.67
C ASP A 130 -7.64 7.54 -21.57
N ASP A 131 -7.97 7.60 -22.87
CA ASP A 131 -7.60 6.54 -23.81
C ASP A 131 -6.09 6.52 -24.08
N GLN A 132 -5.44 7.68 -24.13
CA GLN A 132 -3.98 7.77 -24.28
C GLN A 132 -3.26 7.32 -23.00
N VAL A 133 -3.80 7.70 -21.84
CA VAL A 133 -3.24 7.31 -20.54
C VAL A 133 -3.41 5.80 -20.33
N LYS A 134 -4.56 5.24 -20.71
CA LYS A 134 -4.81 3.80 -20.72
C LYS A 134 -3.82 3.07 -21.62
N GLN A 135 -3.59 3.56 -22.84
CA GLN A 135 -2.62 2.95 -23.75
C GLN A 135 -1.21 2.89 -23.11
N LEU A 136 -0.77 4.00 -22.49
CA LEU A 136 0.51 4.00 -21.79
C LEU A 136 0.53 3.02 -20.61
N ALA A 137 -0.59 2.88 -19.89
CA ALA A 137 -0.73 1.90 -18.81
C ALA A 137 -0.58 0.45 -19.31
N GLU A 138 -1.12 0.13 -20.50
CA GLU A 138 -1.01 -1.19 -21.15
C GLU A 138 0.43 -1.50 -21.58
N GLU A 139 1.12 -0.51 -22.14
CA GLU A 139 2.50 -0.63 -22.63
C GLU A 139 3.53 -0.68 -21.49
N SER A 140 3.18 -0.15 -20.32
CA SER A 140 4.07 -0.10 -19.14
C SER A 140 4.33 -1.49 -18.57
N ILE A 141 5.60 -1.87 -18.48
CA ILE A 141 6.05 -3.11 -17.82
C ILE A 141 6.15 -2.90 -16.31
N TYR A 142 6.65 -1.74 -15.91
CA TYR A 142 6.86 -1.35 -14.52
C TYR A 142 5.77 -0.39 -14.03
N GLU A 143 5.62 -0.31 -12.71
CA GLU A 143 4.71 0.63 -12.05
C GLU A 143 4.94 2.05 -12.52
N HIS A 144 3.86 2.69 -12.97
CA HIS A 144 3.86 4.04 -13.48
C HIS A 144 2.69 4.81 -12.84
N PRO A 145 2.81 6.12 -12.56
CA PRO A 145 1.73 6.90 -11.92
C PRO A 145 0.35 6.79 -12.58
N VAL A 146 0.33 6.52 -13.89
CA VAL A 146 -0.90 6.28 -14.66
C VAL A 146 -1.70 5.07 -14.18
N HIS A 147 -1.08 4.08 -13.53
CA HIS A 147 -1.79 2.95 -12.94
C HIS A 147 -2.68 3.37 -11.77
N SER A 148 -2.42 4.54 -11.18
CA SER A 148 -3.24 5.17 -10.15
C SER A 148 -4.06 6.37 -10.66
N LEU A 149 -4.28 6.47 -11.98
CA LEU A 149 -4.97 7.58 -12.64
C LEU A 149 -4.30 8.95 -12.43
N ILE A 150 -2.99 8.97 -12.15
CA ILE A 150 -2.23 10.20 -11.96
C ILE A 150 -1.55 10.58 -13.28
N LEU A 151 -1.86 11.78 -13.77
CA LEU A 151 -1.29 12.37 -14.97
C LEU A 151 -0.43 13.59 -14.61
N ASN A 152 0.87 13.53 -14.92
CA ASN A 152 1.75 14.69 -14.85
C ASN A 152 2.05 15.23 -16.26
N PRO A 153 1.45 16.36 -16.69
CA PRO A 153 1.63 16.88 -18.06
C PRO A 153 3.04 17.41 -18.34
N ASN A 154 3.92 17.50 -17.34
CA ASN A 154 5.30 17.92 -17.52
C ASN A 154 6.26 16.76 -17.81
N ASP A 155 5.79 15.52 -17.67
CA ASP A 155 6.59 14.34 -18.00
C ASP A 155 6.88 14.28 -19.51
N CYS A 156 8.11 13.92 -19.87
CA CYS A 156 8.57 13.91 -21.25
C CYS A 156 7.87 12.84 -22.10
N ILE A 157 7.38 11.76 -21.47
CA ILE A 157 6.67 10.67 -22.14
C ILE A 157 5.43 11.17 -22.89
N TRP A 158 4.75 12.18 -22.34
CA TRP A 158 3.53 12.73 -22.93
C TRP A 158 3.75 13.56 -24.18
N LYS A 159 4.98 13.99 -24.47
CA LYS A 159 5.30 14.71 -25.71
C LYS A 159 5.14 13.85 -26.96
N GLN A 160 5.14 12.53 -26.79
CA GLN A 160 4.88 11.57 -27.87
C GLN A 160 3.38 11.34 -28.08
N CYS A 161 2.59 11.50 -27.01
CA CYS A 161 1.14 11.29 -27.04
C CYS A 161 0.37 12.57 -27.36
N PHE A 162 0.83 13.74 -26.91
CA PHE A 162 0.07 14.99 -26.99
C PHE A 162 0.91 16.10 -27.62
N THR A 163 0.23 16.99 -28.33
CA THR A 163 0.82 18.23 -28.83
C THR A 163 1.07 19.23 -27.69
N VAL A 164 1.90 20.24 -27.93
CA VAL A 164 2.16 21.30 -26.95
C VAL A 164 0.88 22.04 -26.54
N ALA A 165 -0.03 22.26 -27.49
CA ALA A 165 -1.31 22.93 -27.22
C ALA A 165 -2.22 22.08 -26.33
N GLU A 166 -2.32 20.78 -26.61
CA GLU A 166 -3.07 19.81 -25.80
C GLU A 166 -2.50 19.69 -24.38
N LEU A 167 -1.17 19.65 -24.24
CA LEU A 167 -0.53 19.64 -22.91
C LEU A 167 -0.81 20.92 -22.12
N ASN A 168 -0.87 22.07 -22.80
CA ASN A 168 -1.24 23.33 -22.15
C ASN A 168 -2.71 23.34 -21.72
N GLU A 169 -3.62 22.79 -22.53
CA GLU A 169 -5.03 22.60 -22.15
C GLU A 169 -5.15 21.69 -20.91
N ILE A 170 -4.41 20.58 -20.89
CA ILE A 170 -4.36 19.65 -19.75
C ILE A 170 -3.87 20.35 -18.48
N ARG A 171 -2.82 21.18 -18.57
CA ARG A 171 -2.27 21.94 -17.42
C ARG A 171 -3.26 22.95 -16.84
N GLN A 172 -4.05 23.58 -17.70
CA GLN A 172 -4.99 24.63 -17.31
C GLN A 172 -6.35 24.07 -16.87
N TYR A 173 -6.60 22.77 -17.07
CA TYR A 173 -7.86 22.15 -16.72
C TYR A 173 -8.15 22.24 -15.23
N ARG A 174 -9.22 22.98 -14.89
CA ARG A 174 -9.63 23.27 -13.50
C ARG A 174 -8.49 23.83 -12.63
N ALA A 175 -7.51 24.50 -13.24
CA ALA A 175 -6.44 25.14 -12.49
C ALA A 175 -7.04 26.19 -11.53
N PRO A 176 -6.74 26.12 -10.22
CA PRO A 176 -7.22 27.13 -9.28
C PRO A 176 -6.60 28.48 -9.65
N GLN A 177 -7.42 29.53 -9.65
CA GLN A 177 -6.94 30.89 -9.79
C GLN A 177 -6.26 31.27 -8.48
N LEU A 178 -4.95 31.45 -8.52
CA LEU A 178 -4.21 31.97 -7.36
C LEU A 178 -4.41 33.49 -7.30
N PRO A 179 -4.61 34.06 -6.10
CA PRO A 179 -4.63 35.51 -5.96
C PRO A 179 -3.26 36.09 -6.33
N ASN A 180 -3.26 37.32 -6.84
CA ASN A 180 -2.02 38.05 -7.09
C ASN A 180 -1.23 38.20 -5.77
N LEU A 181 0.09 38.15 -5.88
CA LEU A 181 0.97 38.38 -4.74
C LEU A 181 0.78 39.84 -4.25
N PRO A 182 0.60 40.10 -2.95
CA PRO A 182 0.58 41.45 -2.41
C PRO A 182 1.91 42.16 -2.68
N GLY A 183 1.86 43.46 -3.02
CA GLY A 183 3.06 44.24 -3.38
C GLY A 183 4.18 44.18 -2.33
N ASP A 184 3.83 44.23 -1.04
CA ASP A 184 4.80 44.15 0.06
C ASP A 184 5.57 42.83 0.08
N LEU A 185 4.91 41.72 -0.31
CA LEU A 185 5.55 40.40 -0.42
C LEU A 185 6.41 40.29 -1.69
N GLU A 186 5.96 40.90 -2.79
CA GLU A 186 6.72 40.95 -4.04
C GLU A 186 8.01 41.76 -3.88
N GLU A 187 7.93 42.92 -3.21
CA GLU A 187 9.08 43.76 -2.87
C GLU A 187 10.05 43.03 -1.93
N CYS A 188 9.53 42.32 -0.93
CA CYS A 188 10.34 41.50 -0.03
C CYS A 188 11.08 40.38 -0.78
N LEU A 189 10.40 39.61 -1.63
CA LEU A 189 11.03 38.54 -2.41
C LEU A 189 12.10 39.08 -3.38
N ASN A 190 11.82 40.19 -4.06
CA ASN A 190 12.76 40.83 -4.98
C ASN A 190 14.00 41.42 -4.27
N SER A 191 13.97 41.58 -2.94
CA SER A 191 15.13 42.06 -2.17
C SER A 191 16.20 40.98 -1.92
N TYR A 192 15.91 39.72 -2.25
CA TYR A 192 16.81 38.58 -2.07
C TYR A 192 17.41 38.03 -3.38
N ASP A 193 17.04 38.58 -4.54
CA ASP A 193 17.67 38.32 -5.84
C ASP A 193 18.90 39.23 -6.07
#